data_AF-A0A0G0LJP9-F1
#
_entry.id   AF-A0A0G0LJP9-F1
#
_cell.length_a   1.000
_cell.length_b   1.000
_cell.length_c   1.000
_cell.angle_alpha   90.00
_cell.angle_beta   90.00
_cell.angle_gamma   90.00
#
_symmetry.space_group_name_H-M   'P 1'
#
loop_
_entity.id
_entity.type
_entity.pdbx_description
1 polymer ?
#
loop_
_entity_poly.entity_id
_entity_poly.type
_entity_poly.pdbx_seq_one_letter_code
_entity_poly.pdbx_strand_id
1 'polypeptide(L)'
;MTTKQYVFVVAIFVLSVLASFYSGYFLKDLLIKANVGTDTSQSNLKPYFSDEIILISKNKPHYTLIAYSSRSSKKNLLFSQTQRVFFFDGNRWQKKFFNTDSKESEIAKTPIIPSWNIEVDPTLVLKERVGGEIQIDSNKIGFDVPEIDNELGIRSQEDYTIFRSEATGKLIVNGKEYESYVLYSRTYSYSVSIDLVRITDPLGINTDWVAFWDNEGNFYNVDKTSVDDNYKGVYKSHSIAVLKDNLGRVQKSFSLAIKKKSTTGYIVDITDGINRSIDVNILNSTDKNEVSSPYIWATGQVEGEVVANNGKRIKGFGIYEQLYQ
;
A
#
# COMPACT_ATOMS: atom_id res chain seq x y z
N MET A 1 52.42 26.73 -7.42
CA MET A 1 52.03 25.33 -7.67
C MET A 1 52.01 25.08 -9.17
N THR A 2 52.58 23.97 -9.64
CA THR A 2 52.47 23.55 -11.04
C THR A 2 51.08 22.96 -11.30
N THR A 3 50.61 22.95 -12.55
CA THR A 3 49.31 22.36 -12.94
C THR A 3 49.15 20.91 -12.45
N LYS A 4 50.25 20.14 -12.41
CA LYS A 4 50.28 18.78 -11.86
C LYS A 4 50.00 18.73 -10.36
N GLN A 5 50.44 19.73 -9.60
CA GLN A 5 50.15 19.84 -8.16
C GLN A 5 48.67 20.17 -7.90
N TYR A 6 48.04 21.00 -8.73
CA TYR A 6 46.61 21.29 -8.62
C TYR A 6 45.75 20.06 -8.89
N VAL A 7 46.04 19.30 -9.95
CA VAL A 7 45.30 18.07 -10.27
C VAL A 7 45.42 17.05 -9.15
N PHE A 8 46.62 16.90 -8.57
CA PHE A 8 46.85 15.98 -7.46
C PHE A 8 46.07 16.38 -6.19
N VAL A 9 46.06 17.66 -5.84
CA VAL A 9 45.31 18.16 -4.66
C VAL A 9 43.80 17.98 -4.86
N VAL A 10 43.27 18.25 -6.05
CA VAL A 10 41.84 18.05 -6.36
C VAL A 10 41.48 16.57 -6.32
N ALA A 11 42.34 15.68 -6.85
CA ALA A 11 42.11 14.24 -6.80
C ALA A 11 42.07 13.71 -5.35
N ILE A 12 43.00 14.16 -4.49
CA ILE A 12 42.99 13.81 -3.07
C ILE A 12 41.72 14.33 -2.39
N PHE A 13 41.30 15.56 -2.70
CA PHE A 13 40.09 16.13 -2.13
C PHE A 13 38.85 15.30 -2.52
N VAL A 14 38.67 14.98 -3.81
CA VAL A 14 37.56 14.16 -4.29
C VAL A 14 37.58 12.76 -3.65
N LEU A 15 38.76 12.12 -3.58
CA LEU A 15 38.90 10.80 -2.94
C LEU A 15 38.60 10.86 -1.43
N SER A 16 38.98 11.94 -0.74
CA SER A 16 38.69 12.12 0.68
C SER A 16 37.19 12.33 0.94
N VAL A 17 36.50 13.07 0.06
CA VAL A 17 35.04 13.24 0.12
C VAL A 17 34.35 11.90 -0.13
N LEU A 18 34.73 11.17 -1.19
CA LEU A 18 34.17 9.84 -1.46
C LEU A 18 34.42 8.86 -0.30
N ALA A 19 35.63 8.82 0.26
CA ALA A 19 35.96 7.98 1.41
C ALA A 19 35.16 8.38 2.66
N SER A 20 34.90 9.67 2.89
CA SER A 20 34.07 10.14 4.00
C SER A 20 32.60 9.71 3.84
N PHE A 21 32.08 9.72 2.61
CA PHE A 21 30.72 9.23 2.31
C PHE A 21 30.61 7.71 2.51
N TYR A 22 31.57 6.94 1.99
CA TYR A 22 31.58 5.47 2.15
C TYR A 22 31.79 5.05 3.61
N SER A 23 32.71 5.68 4.33
CA SER A 23 32.93 5.41 5.76
C SER A 23 31.74 5.83 6.61
N GLY A 24 31.08 6.95 6.31
CA GLY A 24 29.85 7.38 6.96
C GLY A 24 28.69 6.38 6.78
N TYR A 25 28.52 5.84 5.56
CA TYR A 25 27.54 4.78 5.30
C TYR A 25 27.88 3.48 6.05
N PHE A 26 29.14 3.07 6.06
CA PHE A 26 29.58 1.87 6.77
C PHE A 26 29.44 2.02 8.30
N LEU A 27 29.78 3.18 8.85
CA LEU A 27 29.57 3.51 10.26
C LEU A 27 28.08 3.57 10.62
N LYS A 28 27.23 4.11 9.74
CA LYS A 28 25.77 4.10 9.94
C LYS A 28 25.25 2.67 10.01
N ASP A 29 25.66 1.79 9.09
CA ASP A 29 25.27 0.38 9.11
C ASP A 29 25.78 -0.36 10.34
N LEU A 30 27.01 -0.08 10.75
CA LEU A 30 27.63 -0.68 11.93
C LEU A 30 27.00 -0.16 13.23
N LEU A 31 26.62 1.13 13.27
CA LEU A 31 25.88 1.74 14.38
C LEU A 31 24.42 1.30 14.42
N ILE A 32 23.75 1.08 13.29
CA ILE A 32 22.42 0.46 13.25
C ILE A 32 22.52 -0.96 13.79
N LYS A 33 23.52 -1.74 13.38
CA LYS A 33 23.76 -3.10 13.90
C LYS A 33 24.18 -3.11 15.37
N ALA A 34 24.92 -2.11 15.85
CA ALA A 34 25.39 -2.01 17.24
C ALA A 34 24.36 -1.38 18.20
N ASN A 35 23.49 -0.49 17.69
CA ASN A 35 22.36 0.09 18.43
C ASN A 35 21.06 -0.73 18.30
N VAL A 36 21.09 -1.91 17.67
CA VAL A 36 20.25 -3.02 18.14
C VAL A 36 20.81 -3.44 19.50
N GLY A 37 20.62 -2.57 20.48
CA GLY A 37 21.05 -2.77 21.84
C GLY A 37 20.40 -4.04 22.36
N THR A 38 21.17 -4.80 23.13
CA THR A 38 20.72 -5.88 24.01
C THR A 38 19.86 -5.32 25.15
N ASP A 39 18.85 -4.53 24.82
CA ASP A 39 17.79 -4.15 25.74
C ASP A 39 16.89 -5.38 25.88
N THR A 40 17.21 -6.19 26.89
CA THR A 40 16.48 -7.41 27.25
C THR A 40 15.04 -7.11 27.69
N SER A 41 14.62 -5.85 27.74
CA SER A 41 13.23 -5.43 27.90
C SER A 41 12.37 -5.53 26.62
N GLN A 42 12.98 -5.71 25.43
CA GLN A 42 12.27 -5.90 24.15
C GLN A 42 11.93 -7.36 23.81
N SER A 43 12.14 -8.31 24.74
CA SER A 43 12.05 -9.76 24.47
C SER A 43 10.66 -10.31 24.10
N ASN A 44 9.66 -9.46 23.91
CA ASN A 44 8.30 -9.84 23.54
C ASN A 44 7.80 -9.18 22.23
N LEU A 45 8.64 -8.44 21.50
CA LEU A 45 8.26 -7.87 20.21
C LEU A 45 8.02 -9.01 19.21
N LYS A 46 6.77 -9.13 18.73
CA LYS A 46 6.38 -10.11 17.72
C LYS A 46 6.20 -9.36 16.41
N PRO A 47 7.07 -9.61 15.42
CA PRO A 47 6.96 -8.90 14.16
C PRO A 47 5.63 -9.22 13.49
N TYR A 48 5.03 -8.18 12.92
CA TYR A 48 3.86 -8.27 12.06
C TYR A 48 4.17 -7.63 10.72
N PHE A 49 3.84 -8.34 9.64
CA PHE A 49 4.01 -7.88 8.28
C PHE A 49 2.71 -8.06 7.51
N SER A 50 2.28 -7.02 6.79
CA SER A 50 1.20 -7.14 5.82
C SER A 50 1.65 -6.66 4.47
N ASP A 51 1.44 -7.48 3.44
CA ASP A 51 1.55 -7.07 2.06
C ASP A 51 0.16 -7.02 1.44
N GLU A 52 -0.07 -6.02 0.61
CA GLU A 52 -1.25 -5.86 -0.22
C GLU A 52 -0.80 -5.49 -1.63
N ILE A 53 -1.42 -6.11 -2.63
CA ILE A 53 -1.29 -5.68 -4.02
C ILE A 53 -2.67 -5.49 -4.62
N ILE A 54 -2.85 -4.33 -5.25
CA ILE A 54 -4.03 -3.99 -6.03
C ILE A 54 -3.57 -3.80 -7.46
N LEU A 55 -4.16 -4.54 -8.40
CA LEU A 55 -3.98 -4.33 -9.83
C LEU A 55 -5.32 -4.06 -10.49
N ILE A 56 -5.38 -3.05 -11.35
CA ILE A 56 -6.56 -2.75 -12.16
C ILE A 56 -6.13 -2.63 -13.62
N SER A 57 -6.68 -3.45 -14.51
CA SER A 57 -6.34 -3.35 -15.93
C SER A 57 -6.82 -2.02 -16.50
N LYS A 58 -5.93 -1.33 -17.22
CA LYS A 58 -6.20 -0.01 -17.81
C LYS A 58 -7.29 -0.05 -18.87
N ASN A 59 -7.37 -1.18 -19.59
CA ASN A 59 -8.34 -1.40 -20.66
C ASN A 59 -9.50 -2.29 -20.21
N LYS A 60 -10.64 -2.16 -20.90
CA LYS A 60 -11.81 -3.01 -20.69
C LYS A 60 -11.55 -4.47 -21.16
N PRO A 61 -12.12 -5.47 -20.48
CA PRO A 61 -12.78 -5.35 -19.18
C PRO A 61 -11.76 -4.96 -18.11
N HIS A 62 -12.14 -4.06 -17.19
CA HIS A 62 -11.28 -3.63 -16.09
C HIS A 62 -11.18 -4.77 -15.08
N TYR A 63 -10.33 -5.75 -15.34
CA TYR A 63 -10.01 -6.78 -14.36
C TYR A 63 -9.41 -6.12 -13.13
N THR A 64 -9.80 -6.58 -11.94
CA THR A 64 -9.24 -6.06 -10.69
C THR A 64 -8.84 -7.20 -9.79
N LEU A 65 -7.57 -7.23 -9.40
CA LEU A 65 -7.04 -8.13 -8.38
C LEU A 65 -6.74 -7.31 -7.13
N ILE A 66 -7.22 -7.77 -5.99
CA ILE A 66 -6.83 -7.29 -4.66
C ILE A 66 -6.37 -8.52 -3.89
N ALA A 67 -5.09 -8.60 -3.55
CA ALA A 67 -4.55 -9.71 -2.76
C ALA A 67 -3.86 -9.18 -1.51
N TYR A 68 -4.07 -9.87 -0.40
CA TYR A 68 -3.52 -9.56 0.92
C TYR A 68 -2.79 -10.76 1.47
N SER A 69 -1.66 -10.52 2.12
CA SER A 69 -0.99 -11.49 2.99
C SER A 69 -0.57 -10.81 4.29
N SER A 70 -1.28 -11.14 5.37
CA SER A 70 -0.97 -10.69 6.72
C SER A 70 -0.28 -11.80 7.50
N ARG A 71 0.81 -11.47 8.19
CA ARG A 71 1.68 -12.43 8.89
C ARG A 71 1.97 -11.92 10.29
N SER A 72 1.61 -12.69 11.30
CA SER A 72 1.81 -12.36 12.70
C SER A 72 2.62 -13.44 13.39
N SER A 73 3.72 -13.06 14.05
CA SER A 73 4.52 -14.00 14.81
C SER A 73 3.73 -14.55 16.02
N LYS A 74 3.80 -15.88 16.21
CA LYS A 74 3.26 -16.64 17.33
C LYS A 74 4.38 -17.07 18.28
N LYS A 75 4.00 -17.63 19.42
CA LYS A 75 4.95 -18.37 20.27
C LYS A 75 5.58 -19.51 19.46
N ASN A 76 6.84 -19.85 19.76
CA ASN A 76 7.63 -20.91 19.10
C ASN A 76 8.08 -20.60 17.66
N LEU A 77 8.31 -19.33 17.32
CA LEU A 77 8.84 -18.92 16.01
C LEU A 77 7.95 -19.31 14.81
N LEU A 78 6.66 -19.57 15.04
CA LEU A 78 5.68 -19.75 13.98
C LEU A 78 5.10 -18.41 13.57
N PHE A 79 4.62 -18.29 12.35
CA PHE A 79 3.88 -17.16 11.82
C PHE A 79 2.47 -17.61 11.46
N SER A 80 1.46 -17.01 12.09
CA SER A 80 0.09 -17.07 11.58
C SER A 80 0.03 -16.27 10.30
N GLN A 81 -0.48 -16.85 9.23
CA GLN A 81 -0.68 -16.15 7.97
C GLN A 81 -2.15 -16.20 7.55
N THR A 82 -2.71 -15.03 7.26
CA THR A 82 -4.04 -14.87 6.67
C THR A 82 -3.88 -14.28 5.29
N GLN A 83 -4.47 -14.94 4.31
CA GLN A 83 -4.44 -14.54 2.91
C GLN A 83 -5.86 -14.29 2.42
N ARG A 84 -6.06 -13.17 1.73
CA ARG A 84 -7.36 -12.77 1.19
C ARG A 84 -7.16 -12.37 -0.26
N VAL A 85 -8.00 -12.89 -1.14
CA VAL A 85 -7.96 -12.58 -2.56
C VAL A 85 -9.36 -12.19 -3.01
N PHE A 86 -9.46 -11.05 -3.66
CA PHE A 86 -10.65 -10.56 -4.34
C PHE A 86 -10.29 -10.35 -5.81
N PHE A 87 -11.05 -10.96 -6.71
CA PHE A 87 -10.85 -10.80 -8.14
C PHE A 87 -12.15 -10.44 -8.84
N PHE A 88 -12.16 -9.33 -9.57
CA PHE A 88 -13.24 -8.94 -10.45
C PHE A 88 -12.91 -9.34 -11.88
N ASP A 89 -13.72 -10.24 -12.45
CA ASP A 89 -13.53 -10.79 -13.80
C ASP A 89 -14.13 -9.93 -14.93
N GLY A 90 -14.57 -8.71 -14.61
CA GLY A 90 -15.33 -7.84 -15.52
C GLY A 90 -16.84 -7.96 -15.36
N ASN A 91 -17.34 -9.00 -14.70
CA ASN A 91 -18.77 -9.22 -14.46
C ASN A 91 -19.09 -9.40 -12.98
N ARG A 92 -18.27 -10.14 -12.23
CA ARG A 92 -18.53 -10.48 -10.83
C ARG A 92 -17.24 -10.53 -10.01
N TRP A 93 -17.41 -10.34 -8.70
CA TRP A 93 -16.34 -10.58 -7.74
C TRP A 93 -16.28 -12.03 -7.31
N GLN A 94 -15.08 -12.59 -7.35
CA GLN A 94 -14.70 -13.85 -6.73
C GLN A 94 -13.89 -13.54 -5.48
N LYS A 95 -14.10 -14.31 -4.41
CA LYS A 95 -13.44 -14.10 -3.11
C LYS A 95 -12.91 -15.43 -2.59
N LYS A 96 -11.67 -15.42 -2.09
CA LYS A 96 -11.07 -16.55 -1.39
C LYS A 96 -10.30 -16.08 -0.18
N PHE A 97 -10.35 -16.92 0.85
CA PHE A 97 -9.67 -16.70 2.12
C PHE A 97 -8.93 -17.97 2.46
N PHE A 98 -7.72 -17.84 2.99
CA PHE A 98 -6.92 -18.96 3.43
C PHE A 98 -6.12 -18.58 4.67
N ASN A 99 -6.13 -19.45 5.65
CA ASN A 99 -5.34 -19.31 6.87
C ASN A 99 -4.37 -20.47 6.96
N THR A 100 -3.11 -20.17 7.27
CA THR A 100 -2.07 -21.17 7.45
C THR A 100 -1.08 -20.73 8.52
N ASP A 101 -0.34 -21.68 9.08
CA ASP A 101 0.82 -21.40 9.90
C ASP A 101 2.08 -21.76 9.13
N SER A 102 3.13 -20.95 9.26
CA SER A 102 4.44 -21.17 8.63
C SER A 102 5.55 -21.02 9.67
N LYS A 103 6.70 -21.64 9.43
CA LYS A 103 7.93 -21.34 10.18
C LYS A 103 8.69 -20.13 9.61
N GLU A 104 8.35 -19.74 8.39
CA GLU A 104 8.98 -18.64 7.67
C GLU A 104 8.15 -17.36 7.79
N SER A 105 8.84 -16.21 7.84
CA SER A 105 8.23 -14.87 7.80
C SER A 105 7.84 -14.42 6.40
N GLU A 106 8.27 -15.12 5.36
CA GLU A 106 7.88 -14.89 3.97
C GLU A 106 6.41 -15.24 3.72
N ILE A 107 5.85 -14.78 2.60
CA ILE A 107 4.48 -15.14 2.21
C ILE A 107 4.42 -16.64 1.95
N ALA A 108 3.63 -17.36 2.75
CA ALA A 108 3.48 -18.80 2.61
C ALA A 108 2.81 -19.16 1.28
N LYS A 109 3.31 -20.22 0.64
CA LYS A 109 2.65 -20.81 -0.53
C LYS A 109 1.38 -21.52 -0.09
N THR A 110 0.26 -21.20 -0.73
CA THR A 110 -1.04 -21.79 -0.43
C THR A 110 -1.78 -22.15 -1.73
N PRO A 111 -2.90 -22.89 -1.67
CA PRO A 111 -3.71 -23.14 -2.85
C PRO A 111 -4.24 -21.88 -3.55
N ILE A 112 -4.33 -20.73 -2.85
CA ILE A 112 -4.83 -19.47 -3.43
C ILE A 112 -3.71 -18.51 -3.80
N ILE A 113 -2.54 -18.61 -3.16
CA ILE A 113 -1.31 -17.88 -3.51
C ILE A 113 -0.20 -18.92 -3.74
N PRO A 114 -0.15 -19.56 -4.93
CA PRO A 114 0.93 -20.49 -5.27
C PRO A 114 2.32 -19.84 -5.25
N SER A 115 2.41 -18.56 -5.62
CA SER A 115 3.65 -17.78 -5.56
C SER A 115 3.37 -16.30 -5.34
N TRP A 116 4.18 -15.66 -4.49
CA TRP A 116 4.25 -14.22 -4.35
C TRP A 116 5.66 -13.89 -3.87
N ASN A 117 6.45 -13.35 -4.77
CA ASN A 117 7.84 -12.99 -4.51
C ASN A 117 7.96 -11.47 -4.47
N ILE A 118 8.70 -10.98 -3.48
CA ILE A 118 9.13 -9.59 -3.45
C ILE A 118 10.64 -9.57 -3.45
N GLU A 119 11.21 -8.91 -4.46
CA GLU A 119 12.64 -8.64 -4.53
C GLU A 119 12.86 -7.23 -3.99
N VAL A 120 13.69 -7.09 -2.95
CA VAL A 120 14.04 -5.79 -2.37
C VAL A 120 15.46 -5.45 -2.79
N ASP A 121 15.66 -4.25 -3.35
CA ASP A 121 17.00 -3.76 -3.68
C ASP A 121 17.75 -3.43 -2.37
N PRO A 122 18.85 -4.13 -2.04
CA PRO A 122 19.57 -3.89 -0.80
C PRO A 122 20.39 -2.58 -0.84
N THR A 123 20.60 -1.99 -2.01
CA THR A 123 21.39 -0.76 -2.20
C THR A 123 20.57 0.50 -2.01
N LEU A 124 19.24 0.39 -2.14
CA LEU A 124 18.29 1.48 -2.02
C LEU A 124 17.14 1.03 -1.14
N VAL A 125 17.10 1.56 0.08
CA VAL A 125 15.95 1.43 0.98
C VAL A 125 14.73 1.89 0.20
N LEU A 126 13.71 1.01 0.06
CA LEU A 126 12.39 1.27 -0.54
C LEU A 126 12.21 0.89 -2.03
N LYS A 127 13.19 0.31 -2.71
CA LYS A 127 12.99 -0.13 -4.10
C LYS A 127 12.70 -1.62 -4.19
N GLU A 128 11.61 -1.99 -4.83
CA GLU A 128 11.11 -3.37 -4.84
C GLU A 128 10.59 -3.80 -6.21
N ARG A 129 10.61 -5.11 -6.48
CA ARG A 129 9.87 -5.73 -7.58
C ARG A 129 8.95 -6.78 -7.00
N VAL A 130 7.74 -6.87 -7.54
CA VAL A 130 6.70 -7.73 -6.97
C VAL A 130 6.07 -8.56 -8.09
N GLY A 131 6.13 -9.87 -7.96
CA GLY A 131 5.58 -10.78 -8.96
C GLY A 131 5.05 -12.06 -8.32
N GLY A 132 4.07 -12.69 -8.97
CA GLY A 132 3.46 -13.88 -8.41
C GLY A 132 2.29 -14.43 -9.21
N GLU A 133 1.70 -15.48 -8.65
CA GLU A 133 0.53 -16.15 -9.18
C GLU A 133 -0.49 -16.32 -8.06
N ILE A 134 -1.74 -16.03 -8.40
CA ILE A 134 -2.94 -16.20 -7.60
C ILE A 134 -3.84 -17.20 -8.30
N GLN A 135 -4.38 -18.15 -7.54
CA GLN A 135 -5.36 -19.11 -8.03
C GLN A 135 -6.70 -18.83 -7.38
N ILE A 136 -7.72 -18.50 -8.18
CA ILE A 136 -9.08 -18.28 -7.70
C ILE A 136 -10.09 -19.00 -8.58
N ASP A 137 -10.75 -20.00 -8.00
CA ASP A 137 -11.59 -20.95 -8.73
C ASP A 137 -10.82 -21.56 -9.91
N SER A 138 -11.31 -21.42 -11.15
CA SER A 138 -10.65 -21.87 -12.37
C SER A 138 -9.66 -20.84 -12.96
N ASN A 139 -9.57 -19.64 -12.40
CA ASN A 139 -8.74 -18.57 -12.94
C ASN A 139 -7.32 -18.64 -12.36
N LYS A 140 -6.35 -18.66 -13.26
CA LYS A 140 -4.94 -18.45 -12.94
C LYS A 140 -4.58 -17.00 -13.25
N ILE A 141 -4.24 -16.24 -12.21
CA ILE A 141 -3.95 -14.81 -12.29
C ILE A 141 -2.49 -14.59 -11.96
N GLY A 142 -1.68 -14.26 -12.95
CA GLY A 142 -0.32 -13.79 -12.74
C GLY A 142 -0.29 -12.28 -12.52
N PHE A 143 0.70 -11.79 -11.79
CA PHE A 143 1.06 -10.38 -11.78
C PHE A 143 2.57 -10.23 -11.86
N ASP A 144 3.00 -9.23 -12.61
CA ASP A 144 4.40 -8.87 -12.76
C ASP A 144 4.48 -7.34 -12.69
N VAL A 145 4.97 -6.85 -11.56
CA VAL A 145 5.20 -5.44 -11.33
C VAL A 145 6.70 -5.23 -11.42
N PRO A 146 7.15 -4.32 -12.31
CA PRO A 146 8.55 -3.98 -12.42
C PRO A 146 9.00 -3.23 -11.15
N GLU A 147 10.02 -2.41 -11.28
CA GLU A 147 10.51 -1.60 -10.18
C GLU A 147 9.42 -0.67 -9.64
N ILE A 148 9.24 -0.74 -8.32
CA ILE A 148 8.37 0.10 -7.53
C ILE A 148 9.24 0.82 -6.52
N ASP A 149 9.13 2.15 -6.51
CA ASP A 149 9.72 2.97 -5.47
C ASP A 149 8.69 3.15 -4.35
N ASN A 150 8.99 2.64 -3.15
CA ASN A 150 8.14 2.76 -1.96
C ASN A 150 8.22 4.17 -1.39
N GLU A 151 7.55 5.11 -2.08
CA GLU A 151 7.73 6.54 -1.88
C GLU A 151 6.76 7.16 -0.87
N LEU A 152 5.63 6.50 -0.58
CA LEU A 152 4.53 7.15 0.14
C LEU A 152 4.31 6.52 1.52
N GLY A 153 4.95 7.09 2.54
CA GLY A 153 4.50 6.90 3.92
C GLY A 153 3.10 7.50 4.09
N ILE A 154 2.09 6.65 4.22
CA ILE A 154 0.68 7.03 4.36
C ILE A 154 0.29 7.15 5.83
N ARG A 155 0.86 6.29 6.68
CA ARG A 155 0.61 6.30 8.12
C ARG A 155 1.88 5.90 8.86
N SER A 156 2.21 6.64 9.91
CA SER A 156 3.28 6.31 10.84
C SER A 156 2.75 6.54 12.26
N GLN A 157 2.61 5.47 13.01
CA GLN A 157 2.25 5.46 14.42
C GLN A 157 3.37 4.77 15.21
N GLU A 158 3.35 4.92 16.53
CA GLU A 158 4.37 4.35 17.43
C GLU A 158 4.58 2.85 17.19
N ASP A 159 3.50 2.12 16.89
CA ASP A 159 3.53 0.68 16.71
C ASP A 159 3.74 0.20 15.26
N TYR A 160 3.48 1.04 14.24
CA TYR A 160 3.58 0.61 12.84
C TYR A 160 3.69 1.74 11.82
N THR A 161 4.21 1.39 10.65
CA THR A 161 4.25 2.27 9.48
C THR A 161 3.69 1.54 8.25
N ILE A 162 2.85 2.25 7.49
CA ILE A 162 2.31 1.80 6.20
C ILE A 162 2.95 2.60 5.09
N PHE A 163 3.59 1.89 4.16
CA PHE A 163 4.07 2.41 2.90
C PHE A 163 3.10 2.00 1.80
N ARG A 164 2.86 2.92 0.87
CA ARG A 164 2.17 2.65 -0.39
C ARG A 164 2.99 3.15 -1.56
N SER A 165 2.80 2.48 -2.67
CA SER A 165 3.63 2.65 -3.84
C SER A 165 2.79 2.39 -5.06
N GLU A 166 2.61 3.41 -5.88
CA GLU A 166 1.94 3.24 -7.17
C GLU A 166 2.98 2.80 -8.21
N ALA A 167 2.54 2.00 -9.17
CA ALA A 167 3.32 1.72 -10.37
C ALA A 167 2.40 1.37 -11.54
N THR A 168 3.02 1.09 -12.69
CA THR A 168 2.39 0.36 -13.79
C THR A 168 2.97 -1.05 -13.88
N GLY A 169 2.13 -2.05 -14.05
CA GLY A 169 2.56 -3.44 -14.16
C GLY A 169 1.70 -4.24 -15.12
N LYS A 170 1.87 -5.56 -15.08
CA LYS A 170 1.08 -6.51 -15.87
C LYS A 170 0.19 -7.35 -14.96
N LEU A 171 -1.07 -7.47 -15.34
CA LEU A 171 -2.00 -8.48 -14.85
C LEU A 171 -2.17 -9.53 -15.93
N ILE A 172 -1.99 -10.81 -15.59
CA ILE A 172 -2.02 -11.92 -16.53
C ILE A 172 -3.22 -12.80 -16.16
N VAL A 173 -4.30 -12.74 -16.93
CA VAL A 173 -5.51 -13.54 -16.65
C VAL A 173 -5.56 -14.70 -17.63
N ASN A 174 -5.44 -15.94 -17.12
CA ASN A 174 -5.47 -17.17 -17.90
C ASN A 174 -4.52 -17.13 -19.11
N GLY A 175 -3.32 -16.60 -18.89
CA GLY A 175 -2.26 -16.49 -19.91
C GLY A 175 -2.35 -15.25 -20.81
N LYS A 176 -3.36 -14.40 -20.68
CA LYS A 176 -3.46 -13.13 -21.44
C LYS A 176 -3.00 -11.96 -20.59
N GLU A 177 -2.09 -11.15 -21.12
CA GLU A 177 -1.55 -9.98 -20.44
C GLU A 177 -2.42 -8.73 -20.61
N TYR A 178 -2.48 -7.94 -19.53
CA TYR A 178 -3.17 -6.67 -19.45
C TYR A 178 -2.30 -5.65 -18.72
N GLU A 179 -2.01 -4.52 -19.38
CA GLU A 179 -1.39 -3.40 -18.70
C GLU A 179 -2.31 -2.90 -17.57
N SER A 180 -1.73 -2.69 -16.39
CA SER A 180 -2.48 -2.41 -15.17
C SER A 180 -1.89 -1.27 -14.38
N TYR A 181 -2.77 -0.49 -13.75
CA TYR A 181 -2.39 0.33 -12.60
C TYR A 181 -2.12 -0.59 -11.42
N VAL A 182 -1.08 -0.28 -10.65
CA VAL A 182 -0.66 -1.04 -9.49
C VAL A 182 -0.63 -0.12 -8.29
N LEU A 183 -1.17 -0.60 -7.17
CA LEU A 183 -0.88 -0.07 -5.86
C LEU A 183 -0.40 -1.21 -4.97
N TYR A 184 0.83 -1.08 -4.51
CA TYR A 184 1.42 -2.00 -3.55
C TYR A 184 1.45 -1.32 -2.19
N SER A 185 0.97 -2.01 -1.15
CA SER A 185 1.06 -1.53 0.23
C SER A 185 1.86 -2.51 1.07
N ARG A 186 2.70 -1.99 1.95
CA ARG A 186 3.34 -2.78 3.00
C ARG A 186 3.20 -2.14 4.35
N THR A 187 2.82 -2.95 5.33
CA THR A 187 2.76 -2.58 6.74
C THR A 187 3.87 -3.28 7.51
N TYR A 188 4.66 -2.49 8.23
CA TYR A 188 5.66 -2.98 9.18
C TYR A 188 5.22 -2.63 10.60
N SER A 189 5.16 -3.63 11.47
CA SER A 189 4.93 -3.45 12.91
C SER A 189 5.87 -4.35 13.71
N TYR A 190 6.42 -3.80 14.78
CA TYR A 190 7.20 -4.55 15.76
C TYR A 190 6.41 -4.81 17.06
N SER A 191 5.18 -4.30 17.17
CA SER A 191 4.38 -4.37 18.39
C SER A 191 3.26 -5.41 18.28
N VAL A 192 3.15 -6.25 19.32
CA VAL A 192 2.09 -7.26 19.48
C VAL A 192 0.72 -6.62 19.73
N SER A 193 0.66 -5.32 20.02
CA SER A 193 -0.59 -4.59 20.29
C SER A 193 -1.47 -4.44 19.06
N ILE A 194 -0.94 -4.71 17.86
CA ILE A 194 -1.77 -4.95 16.68
C ILE A 194 -2.33 -6.36 16.79
N ASP A 195 -3.21 -6.56 17.77
CA ASP A 195 -4.45 -7.24 17.45
C ASP A 195 -5.04 -6.43 16.29
N LEU A 196 -4.71 -6.83 15.06
CA LEU A 196 -5.59 -6.56 13.93
C LEU A 196 -6.87 -7.26 14.32
N VAL A 197 -7.69 -6.47 15.02
CA VAL A 197 -8.82 -6.89 15.80
C VAL A 197 -9.58 -7.89 14.96
N ARG A 198 -9.83 -9.06 15.55
CA ARG A 198 -10.80 -9.98 14.98
C ARG A 198 -12.03 -9.15 14.67
N ILE A 199 -12.36 -9.10 13.38
CA ILE A 199 -13.45 -8.37 12.74
C ILE A 199 -14.78 -8.97 13.23
N THR A 200 -15.02 -8.85 14.53
CA THR A 200 -16.13 -9.45 15.26
C THR A 200 -16.71 -8.45 16.25
N ASP A 201 -15.90 -7.51 16.76
CA ASP A 201 -16.36 -6.43 17.62
C ASP A 201 -16.49 -5.11 16.85
N PRO A 202 -17.48 -4.26 17.19
CA PRO A 202 -17.60 -2.93 16.62
C PRO A 202 -16.34 -2.12 16.90
N LEU A 203 -15.70 -1.67 15.82
CA LEU A 203 -14.45 -0.92 15.88
C LEU A 203 -14.67 0.57 16.17
N GLY A 204 -15.91 1.07 16.01
CA GLY A 204 -16.23 2.49 16.12
C GLY A 204 -15.42 3.32 15.14
N ILE A 205 -15.16 2.79 13.93
CA ILE A 205 -14.40 3.48 12.90
C ILE A 205 -15.23 3.56 11.61
N ASN A 206 -15.24 4.75 11.02
CA ASN A 206 -15.77 4.97 9.68
C ASN A 206 -14.62 5.42 8.79
N THR A 207 -14.31 4.61 7.77
CA THR A 207 -13.20 4.85 6.84
C THR A 207 -13.72 4.99 5.42
N ASP A 208 -13.31 6.06 4.75
CA ASP A 208 -13.38 6.22 3.30
C ASP A 208 -11.96 6.21 2.74
N TRP A 209 -11.68 5.28 1.86
CA TRP A 209 -10.41 5.17 1.17
C TRP A 209 -10.61 5.10 -0.34
N VAL A 210 -9.76 5.82 -1.08
CA VAL A 210 -9.79 5.89 -2.55
C VAL A 210 -8.36 5.87 -3.08
N ALA A 211 -8.11 5.02 -4.06
CA ALA A 211 -6.95 5.09 -4.92
C ALA A 211 -7.43 5.31 -6.36
N PHE A 212 -7.05 6.43 -6.97
CA PHE A 212 -7.57 6.88 -8.25
C PHE A 212 -6.45 7.29 -9.20
N TRP A 213 -6.52 6.83 -10.45
CA TRP A 213 -5.61 7.20 -11.53
C TRP A 213 -6.38 7.98 -12.59
N ASP A 214 -5.92 9.18 -12.89
CA ASP A 214 -6.48 9.98 -13.97
C ASP A 214 -5.80 9.67 -15.32
N ASN A 215 -6.45 10.08 -16.40
CA ASN A 215 -5.97 9.83 -17.76
C ASN A 215 -4.73 10.67 -18.15
N GLU A 216 -4.26 11.57 -17.28
CA GLU A 216 -3.00 12.30 -17.46
C GLU A 216 -1.82 11.58 -16.80
N GLY A 217 -2.07 10.46 -16.11
CA GLY A 217 -1.07 9.68 -15.41
C GLY A 217 -0.83 10.15 -13.98
N ASN A 218 -1.72 10.96 -13.40
CA ASN A 218 -1.62 11.31 -11.98
C ASN A 218 -2.32 10.27 -11.12
N PHE A 219 -1.75 10.02 -9.95
CA PHE A 219 -2.28 9.13 -8.92
C PHE A 219 -2.73 9.92 -7.69
N TYR A 220 -3.89 9.56 -7.15
CA TYR A 220 -4.47 10.14 -5.95
C TYR A 220 -4.77 9.03 -4.94
N ASN A 221 -4.23 9.15 -3.73
CA ASN A 221 -4.61 8.32 -2.58
C ASN A 221 -5.30 9.20 -1.55
N VAL A 222 -6.57 8.93 -1.25
CA VAL A 222 -7.35 9.59 -0.21
C VAL A 222 -7.65 8.57 0.86
N ASP A 223 -7.37 8.91 2.11
CA ASP A 223 -7.67 8.09 3.28
C ASP A 223 -8.22 9.00 4.38
N LYS A 224 -9.50 8.82 4.68
CA LYS A 224 -10.19 9.48 5.78
C LYS A 224 -10.73 8.44 6.72
N THR A 225 -10.29 8.49 7.98
CA THR A 225 -10.87 7.67 9.04
C THR A 225 -11.33 8.55 10.17
N SER A 226 -12.59 8.38 10.57
CA SER A 226 -13.17 8.95 11.78
C SER A 226 -13.36 7.86 12.82
N VAL A 227 -13.16 8.21 14.08
CA VAL A 227 -13.25 7.29 15.22
C VAL A 227 -14.31 7.83 16.17
N ASP A 228 -15.26 6.98 16.54
CA ASP A 228 -16.31 7.26 17.50
C ASP A 228 -15.72 7.62 18.87
N ASP A 229 -16.43 8.46 19.62
CA ASP A 229 -15.95 8.98 20.91
C ASP A 229 -15.56 7.87 21.90
N ASN A 230 -16.29 6.76 21.89
CA ASN A 230 -16.03 5.60 22.75
C ASN A 230 -14.67 4.92 22.47
N TYR A 231 -14.07 5.16 21.30
CA TYR A 231 -12.87 4.47 20.82
C TYR A 231 -11.68 5.41 20.59
N LYS A 232 -11.82 6.72 20.82
CA LYS A 232 -10.75 7.72 20.63
C LYS A 232 -9.51 7.49 21.51
N GLY A 233 -9.63 6.74 22.61
CA GLY A 233 -8.50 6.32 23.44
C GLY A 233 -7.65 5.19 22.85
N VAL A 234 -8.19 4.47 21.87
CA VAL A 234 -7.55 3.31 21.22
C VAL A 234 -7.13 3.65 19.78
N TYR A 235 -8.01 4.30 19.03
CA TYR A 235 -7.76 4.69 17.64
C TYR A 235 -7.75 6.21 17.47
N LYS A 236 -6.93 6.67 16.53
CA LYS A 236 -6.88 8.08 16.13
C LYS A 236 -7.60 8.27 14.81
N SER A 237 -8.44 9.29 14.72
CA SER A 237 -8.95 9.78 13.44
C SER A 237 -7.80 10.37 12.62
N HIS A 238 -7.89 10.26 11.30
CA HIS A 238 -6.94 10.87 10.39
C HIS A 238 -7.60 11.25 9.07
N SER A 239 -6.94 12.13 8.33
CA SER A 239 -7.33 12.57 7.00
C SER A 239 -6.05 12.85 6.24
N ILE A 240 -5.80 12.10 5.18
CA ILE A 240 -4.65 12.31 4.32
C ILE A 240 -5.06 12.14 2.86
N ALA A 241 -4.63 13.07 2.03
CA ALA A 241 -4.63 12.94 0.58
C ALA A 241 -3.19 13.03 0.08
N VAL A 242 -2.85 12.19 -0.89
CA VAL A 242 -1.55 12.18 -1.56
C VAL A 242 -1.79 12.25 -3.05
N LEU A 243 -1.11 13.16 -3.72
CA LEU A 243 -1.05 13.25 -5.18
C LEU A 243 0.38 12.91 -5.60
N LYS A 244 0.55 11.93 -6.49
CA LYS A 244 1.76 11.77 -7.29
C LYS A 244 1.41 12.13 -8.72
N ASP A 245 2.01 13.19 -9.23
CA ASP A 245 1.74 13.59 -10.61
C ASP A 245 2.51 12.75 -11.64
N ASN A 246 2.21 12.93 -12.92
CA ASN A 246 2.84 12.20 -14.01
C ASN A 246 4.34 12.51 -14.21
N LEU A 247 4.92 13.43 -13.44
CA LEU A 247 6.36 13.68 -13.38
C LEU A 247 7.00 13.07 -12.12
N GLY A 248 6.23 12.33 -11.32
CA GLY A 248 6.67 11.70 -10.08
C GLY A 248 6.72 12.64 -8.87
N ARG A 249 6.22 13.88 -8.97
CA ARG A 249 6.22 14.82 -7.84
C ARG A 249 5.11 14.46 -6.87
N VAL A 250 5.44 14.40 -5.58
CA VAL A 250 4.52 14.03 -4.51
C VAL A 250 4.07 15.28 -3.75
N GLN A 251 2.75 15.44 -3.61
CA GLN A 251 2.10 16.42 -2.74
C GLN A 251 1.23 15.71 -1.72
N LYS A 252 1.14 16.28 -0.51
CA LYS A 252 0.29 15.76 0.56
C LYS A 252 -0.64 16.85 1.09
N SER A 253 -1.82 16.44 1.52
CA SER A 253 -2.79 17.27 2.21
C SER A 253 -3.36 16.51 3.41
N PHE A 254 -3.70 17.25 4.47
CA PHE A 254 -4.46 16.71 5.60
C PHE A 254 -5.84 17.36 5.71
N SER A 255 -6.17 18.26 4.79
CA SER A 255 -7.46 18.96 4.72
C SER A 255 -8.26 18.42 3.54
N LEU A 256 -9.21 17.54 3.86
CA LEU A 256 -10.11 16.96 2.88
C LEU A 256 -11.54 16.83 3.41
N ALA A 257 -12.50 17.08 2.52
CA ALA A 257 -13.91 16.91 2.77
C ALA A 257 -14.47 15.86 1.81
N ILE A 258 -15.22 14.89 2.36
CA ILE A 258 -15.89 13.86 1.57
C ILE A 258 -17.39 14.14 1.66
N LYS A 259 -18.03 14.29 0.50
CA LYS A 259 -19.46 14.58 0.37
C LYS A 259 -20.12 13.47 -0.41
N LYS A 260 -21.10 12.80 0.18
CA LYS A 260 -21.92 11.83 -0.53
C LYS A 260 -22.82 12.53 -1.54
N LYS A 261 -22.76 12.10 -2.80
CA LYS A 261 -23.57 12.62 -3.92
C LYS A 261 -24.80 11.76 -4.17
N SER A 262 -24.66 10.44 -4.03
CA SER A 262 -25.74 9.46 -4.18
C SER A 262 -25.43 8.21 -3.33
N THR A 263 -26.25 7.16 -3.46
CA THR A 263 -25.95 5.85 -2.84
C THR A 263 -24.66 5.24 -3.35
N THR A 264 -24.24 5.57 -4.58
CA THR A 264 -23.08 5.00 -5.27
C THR A 264 -22.13 6.08 -5.77
N GLY A 265 -22.11 7.27 -5.18
CA GLY A 265 -21.26 8.36 -5.65
C GLY A 265 -20.90 9.35 -4.56
N TYR A 266 -19.68 9.88 -4.62
CA TYR A 266 -19.18 10.86 -3.68
C TYR A 266 -18.15 11.78 -4.32
N ILE A 267 -17.95 12.93 -3.68
CA ILE A 267 -16.98 13.94 -4.05
C ILE A 267 -15.96 14.05 -2.93
N VAL A 268 -14.67 13.99 -3.26
CA VAL A 268 -13.57 14.28 -2.35
C VAL A 268 -12.98 15.64 -2.72
N ASP A 269 -13.22 16.66 -1.91
CA ASP A 269 -12.58 17.96 -2.02
C ASP A 269 -11.27 17.95 -1.23
N ILE A 270 -10.13 18.19 -1.91
CA ILE A 270 -8.80 18.29 -1.32
C ILE A 270 -8.34 19.74 -1.47
N THR A 271 -8.38 20.52 -0.39
CA THR A 271 -8.10 21.96 -0.49
C THR A 271 -6.61 22.24 -0.37
N ASP A 272 -5.96 21.83 0.73
CA ASP A 272 -4.64 22.37 1.05
C ASP A 272 -3.53 21.66 0.26
N GLY A 273 -2.64 22.42 -0.38
CA GLY A 273 -1.48 21.91 -1.13
C GLY A 273 -1.83 21.31 -2.50
N ILE A 274 -2.78 20.38 -2.56
CA ILE A 274 -3.18 19.68 -3.79
C ILE A 274 -4.20 20.49 -4.59
N ASN A 275 -5.19 21.11 -3.92
CA ASN A 275 -6.30 21.86 -4.53
C ASN A 275 -6.94 21.09 -5.71
N ARG A 276 -7.63 19.97 -5.42
CA ARG A 276 -8.31 19.13 -6.41
C ARG A 276 -9.62 18.61 -5.85
N SER A 277 -10.60 18.36 -6.72
CA SER A 277 -11.81 17.63 -6.35
C SER A 277 -11.89 16.34 -7.16
N ILE A 278 -12.17 15.21 -6.51
CA ILE A 278 -12.36 13.91 -7.17
C ILE A 278 -13.85 13.55 -7.08
N ASP A 279 -14.57 13.58 -8.20
CA ASP A 279 -15.99 13.19 -8.31
C ASP A 279 -16.05 11.78 -8.89
N VAL A 280 -16.51 10.82 -8.11
CA VAL A 280 -16.50 9.39 -8.48
C VAL A 280 -17.84 8.72 -8.26
N ASN A 281 -18.12 7.74 -9.12
CA ASN A 281 -19.18 6.77 -8.96
C ASN A 281 -18.57 5.39 -8.67
N ILE A 282 -19.12 4.75 -7.64
CA ILE A 282 -18.85 3.36 -7.26
C ILE A 282 -19.46 2.43 -8.31
N LEU A 283 -18.63 1.53 -8.81
CA LEU A 283 -18.99 0.45 -9.70
C LEU A 283 -18.71 -0.88 -9.01
N ASN A 284 -19.55 -1.88 -9.30
CA ASN A 284 -19.28 -3.28 -8.99
C ASN A 284 -18.71 -3.46 -7.57
N SER A 285 -19.49 -3.18 -6.53
CA SER A 285 -19.00 -3.33 -5.15
C SER A 285 -19.13 -4.76 -4.63
N THR A 286 -18.25 -5.16 -3.72
CA THR A 286 -18.36 -6.40 -2.96
C THR A 286 -18.03 -6.16 -1.49
N ASP A 287 -18.64 -6.97 -0.62
CA ASP A 287 -18.30 -7.00 0.80
C ASP A 287 -16.99 -7.78 1.01
N LYS A 288 -16.07 -7.20 1.77
CA LYS A 288 -14.78 -7.77 2.18
C LYS A 288 -14.89 -8.66 3.41
N ASN A 289 -16.01 -8.62 4.14
CA ASN A 289 -16.21 -9.46 5.32
C ASN A 289 -16.20 -10.96 4.96
N GLU A 290 -15.51 -11.74 5.80
CA GLU A 290 -15.46 -13.21 5.74
C GLU A 290 -16.65 -13.86 6.43
N VAL A 291 -17.19 -13.18 7.44
CA VAL A 291 -18.26 -13.64 8.32
C VAL A 291 -19.29 -12.53 8.49
N SER A 292 -20.49 -12.86 8.98
CA SER A 292 -21.47 -11.84 9.35
C SER A 292 -20.85 -10.88 10.36
N SER A 293 -20.79 -9.61 9.98
CA SER A 293 -20.15 -8.55 10.74
C SER A 293 -21.18 -7.47 11.08
N PRO A 294 -21.07 -6.81 12.25
CA PRO A 294 -21.94 -5.68 12.58
C PRO A 294 -21.67 -4.43 11.74
N TYR A 295 -20.70 -4.46 10.82
CA TYR A 295 -20.34 -3.34 9.95
C TYR A 295 -20.26 -3.74 8.48
N ILE A 296 -20.43 -2.76 7.61
CA ILE A 296 -20.27 -2.88 6.17
C ILE A 296 -18.80 -2.60 5.84
N TRP A 297 -18.11 -3.60 5.29
CA TRP A 297 -16.77 -3.41 4.74
C TRP A 297 -16.80 -3.61 3.23
N ALA A 298 -17.04 -2.55 2.48
CA ALA A 298 -17.16 -2.64 1.02
C ALA A 298 -15.86 -2.28 0.32
N THR A 299 -15.59 -2.94 -0.79
CA THR A 299 -14.63 -2.49 -1.80
C THR A 299 -15.24 -2.58 -3.18
N GLY A 300 -14.72 -1.81 -4.13
CA GLY A 300 -15.11 -1.95 -5.52
C GLY A 300 -14.39 -0.96 -6.41
N GLN A 301 -14.74 -0.99 -7.68
CA GLN A 301 -14.16 -0.08 -8.65
C GLN A 301 -14.80 1.30 -8.53
N VAL A 302 -14.08 2.33 -8.95
CA VAL A 302 -14.65 3.66 -9.16
C VAL A 302 -14.29 4.18 -10.54
N GLU A 303 -15.24 4.88 -11.16
CA GLU A 303 -14.99 5.72 -12.33
C GLU A 303 -15.42 7.15 -12.04
N GLY A 304 -14.74 8.12 -12.65
CA GLY A 304 -15.05 9.50 -12.36
C GLY A 304 -14.12 10.48 -13.02
N GLU A 305 -14.02 11.66 -12.41
CA GLU A 305 -13.16 12.73 -12.89
C GLU A 305 -12.53 13.54 -11.75
N VAL A 306 -11.33 14.04 -12.01
CA VAL A 306 -10.66 15.03 -11.19
C VAL A 306 -10.89 16.41 -11.77
N VAL A 307 -11.33 17.35 -10.94
CA VAL A 307 -11.43 18.77 -11.25
C VAL A 307 -10.17 19.47 -10.79
N ALA A 308 -9.38 19.97 -11.75
CA ALA A 308 -8.17 20.74 -11.52
C ALA A 308 -8.46 22.22 -11.16
N ASN A 309 -7.45 22.92 -10.65
CA ASN A 309 -7.56 24.35 -10.26
C ASN A 309 -8.05 25.29 -11.35
N ASN A 310 -7.75 24.96 -12.61
CA ASN A 310 -8.19 25.72 -13.78
C ASN A 310 -9.60 25.30 -14.26
N GLY A 311 -10.31 24.48 -13.48
CA GLY A 311 -11.62 23.94 -13.83
C GLY A 311 -11.58 22.77 -14.83
N LYS A 312 -10.39 22.34 -15.28
CA LYS A 312 -10.26 21.20 -16.20
C LYS A 312 -10.75 19.93 -15.52
N ARG A 313 -11.59 19.16 -16.22
CA ARG A 313 -12.09 17.85 -15.79
C ARG A 313 -11.31 16.75 -16.49
N ILE A 314 -10.70 15.86 -15.71
CA ILE A 314 -9.83 14.78 -16.20
C ILE A 314 -10.45 13.46 -15.76
N LYS A 315 -10.88 12.64 -16.72
CA LYS A 315 -11.44 11.32 -16.41
C LYS A 315 -10.40 10.41 -15.77
N GLY A 316 -10.86 9.45 -14.99
CA GLY A 316 -10.01 8.42 -14.41
C GLY A 316 -10.79 7.23 -13.89
N PHE A 317 -10.04 6.30 -13.33
CA PHE A 317 -10.54 5.05 -12.79
C PHE A 317 -9.75 4.68 -11.53
N GLY A 318 -10.34 3.89 -10.66
CA GLY A 318 -9.69 3.53 -9.41
C GLY A 318 -10.39 2.45 -8.63
N ILE A 319 -10.03 2.38 -7.36
CA ILE A 319 -10.63 1.53 -6.36
C ILE A 319 -11.05 2.36 -5.16
N TYR A 320 -12.11 1.93 -4.52
CA TYR A 320 -12.52 2.46 -3.23
C TYR A 320 -12.62 1.34 -2.20
N GLU A 321 -12.50 1.75 -0.94
CA GLU A 321 -12.82 0.95 0.21
C GLU A 321 -13.60 1.80 1.20
N GLN A 322 -14.63 1.20 1.78
CA GLN A 322 -15.48 1.82 2.78
C GLN A 322 -15.68 0.86 3.93
N LEU A 323 -15.46 1.36 5.14
CA LEU A 323 -15.76 0.66 6.38
C LEU A 323 -16.73 1.54 7.16
N TYR A 324 -17.93 1.05 7.41
CA TYR A 324 -18.97 1.77 8.12
C TYR A 324 -19.67 0.87 9.13
N GLN A 325 -19.86 1.37 10.33
CA GLN A 325 -20.67 0.74 11.36
C GLN A 325 -22.12 1.21 11.32
#